data_AF-A0A504BXN6-F1
#
_entry.id   AF-A0A504BXN6-F1
#
_cell.length_a   1.000
_cell.length_b   1.000
_cell.length_c   1.000
_cell.angle_alpha   90.00
_cell.angle_beta   90.00
_cell.angle_gamma   90.00
#
_symmetry.space_group_name_H-M   'P 1'
#
loop_
_entity.id
_entity.type
_entity.pdbx_description
1 polymer ?
#
loop_
_entity_poly.entity_id
_entity_poly.type
_entity_poly.pdbx_seq_one_letter_code
_entity_poly.pdbx_strand_id
1 'polypeptide(L)' 'MLGHLIQAEEGTRLITIYRVDSGGMPTLYTSVSFEEARNMGFEKFGRLLGENLILDSPGLRDLFSL' A
#
# COMPACT_ATOMS: atom_id res chain seq x y z
N MET A 1 -0.24 16.54 -3.37
CA MET A 1 -1.26 15.55 -3.79
C MET A 1 -1.32 14.50 -2.70
N LEU A 2 -2.42 14.37 -1.96
CA LEU A 2 -2.50 13.33 -0.93
C LEU A 2 -2.87 12.00 -1.60
N GLY A 3 -2.06 10.96 -1.37
CA GLY A 3 -2.31 9.66 -2.00
C GLY A 3 -1.30 8.59 -1.61
N HIS A 4 -1.36 7.48 -2.33
CA HIS A 4 -0.44 6.36 -2.18
C HIS A 4 0.17 5.99 -3.53
N LEU A 5 1.44 5.59 -3.50
CA LEU A 5 2.13 5.00 -4.64
C LEU A 5 2.56 3.58 -4.25
N ILE A 6 2.13 2.60 -5.03
CA ILE A 6 2.57 1.21 -4.88
C ILE A 6 3.55 0.93 -6.00
N GLN A 7 4.76 0.50 -5.64
CA GLN A 7 5.83 0.17 -6.57
C GLN A 7 6.31 -1.25 -6.33
N ALA A 8 6.38 -2.04 -7.39
CA ALA A 8 7.02 -3.35 -7.38
C ALA A 8 8.39 -3.23 -8.05
N GLU A 9 9.46 -3.49 -7.29
CA GLU A 9 10.83 -3.44 -7.79
C GLU A 9 11.34 -4.85 -8.06
N GLU A 10 11.57 -5.19 -9.32
CA GLU A 10 12.03 -6.52 -9.72
C GLU A 10 13.46 -6.84 -9.23
N GLY A 11 14.34 -5.83 -9.17
CA GLY A 11 15.74 -6.03 -8.76
C GLY A 11 15.88 -6.37 -7.28
N THR A 12 15.16 -5.67 -6.41
CA THR A 12 15.14 -5.90 -4.95
C THR A 12 14.07 -6.91 -4.54
N ARG A 13 13.14 -7.23 -5.44
CA ARG A 13 11.97 -8.09 -5.21
C ARG A 13 11.14 -7.63 -4.02
N LEU A 14 10.95 -6.31 -3.93
CA LEU A 14 10.17 -5.64 -2.91
C LEU A 14 8.95 -4.98 -3.53
N ILE A 15 7.82 -5.05 -2.82
CA ILE A 15 6.63 -4.25 -3.07
C ILE A 15 6.61 -3.18 -2.00
N THR A 16 6.76 -1.93 -2.41
CA THR A 16 6.82 -0.80 -1.48
C THR A 16 5.59 0.06 -1.66
N ILE A 17 4.98 0.43 -0.53
CA ILE A 17 3.88 1.39 -0.46
C ILE A 17 4.45 2.69 0.10
N TYR A 18 4.28 3.76 -0.65
CA TYR A 18 4.63 5.12 -0.23
C TYR A 18 3.36 5.93 0.03
N ARG A 19 3.41 6.80 1.04
CA ARG A 19 2.45 7.89 1.20
C ARG A 19 2.97 9.12 0.49
N VAL A 20 2.13 9.74 -0.32
CA VAL A 20 2.43 11.00 -1.00
C VAL A 20 1.72 12.13 -0.25
N ASP A 21 2.49 13.12 0.20
CA ASP A 21 1.98 14.24 0.98
C ASP A 21 1.50 15.43 0.10
N SER A 22 1.07 16.51 0.74
CA SER A 22 0.65 17.73 0.03
C SER A 22 1.75 18.30 -0.88
N GLY A 23 3.01 18.13 -0.50
CA GLY A 23 4.19 18.54 -1.28
C GLY A 23 4.54 17.60 -2.44
N GLY A 24 3.87 16.45 -2.55
CA GLY A 24 4.10 15.47 -3.60
C GLY A 24 5.30 14.56 -3.35
N MET A 25 5.92 14.64 -2.17
CA MET A 25 7.09 13.83 -1.82
C MET A 25 6.64 12.45 -1.32
N PRO A 26 7.06 11.34 -1.95
CA PRO A 26 6.78 10.01 -1.46
C PRO A 26 7.59 9.72 -0.18
N THR A 27 6.90 9.26 0.86
CA THR A 27 7.50 8.79 2.12
C THR A 27 7.19 7.31 2.29
N LEU A 28 8.19 6.52 2.71
CA LEU A 28 8.00 5.09 2.91
C LEU A 28 6.91 4.85 3.97
N TYR A 29 5.86 4.12 3.59
CA TYR A 29 4.83 3.69 4.52
C TYR A 29 5.09 2.26 4.98
N THR A 30 5.21 1.32 4.05
CA THR A 30 5.57 -0.07 4.34
C THR A 30 6.19 -0.75 3.12
N SER A 31 6.85 -1.89 3.33
CA SER A 31 7.37 -2.75 2.26
C SER A 31 7.14 -4.23 2.59
N VAL A 32 6.88 -5.02 1.56
CA VAL A 32 6.67 -6.47 1.64
C VAL A 32 7.50 -7.14 0.55
N SER A 33 8.22 -8.21 0.88
CA SER A 33 8.97 -8.95 -0.13
C SER A 33 8.06 -9.77 -1.03
N PHE A 34 8.52 -10.07 -2.25
CA PHE A 34 7.79 -10.95 -3.18
C PHE A 34 7.59 -12.35 -2.60
N GLU A 35 8.53 -12.82 -1.78
CA GLU A 35 8.43 -14.12 -1.10
C GLU A 35 7.32 -14.11 -0.05
N GLU A 36 7.26 -13.09 0.80
CA GLU A 36 6.19 -12.94 1.78
C GLU A 36 4.82 -12.81 1.10
N ALA A 37 4.72 -11.98 0.06
CA ALA A 37 3.47 -11.84 -0.70
C ALA A 37 3.04 -13.17 -1.34
N ARG A 38 3.99 -13.95 -1.85
CA ARG A 38 3.74 -15.30 -2.38
C ARG A 38 3.24 -16.25 -1.28
N ASN A 39 3.88 -16.25 -0.12
CA ASN A 39 3.50 -17.10 1.01
C ASN A 39 2.13 -16.72 1.59
N MET A 40 1.74 -15.44 1.51
CA MET A 40 0.40 -14.98 1.88
C MET A 40 -0.67 -15.44 0.88
N GLY A 41 -0.32 -15.51 -0.40
CA GLY A 41 -1.25 -15.78 -1.49
C GLY A 41 -1.99 -14.52 -1.96
N PHE A 42 -2.49 -14.57 -3.20
CA PHE A 42 -3.05 -13.41 -3.91
C PHE A 42 -4.20 -12.72 -3.14
N GLU A 43 -5.18 -13.48 -2.65
CA GLU A 43 -6.35 -12.93 -1.97
C GLU A 43 -5.96 -12.20 -0.68
N LYS A 44 -5.15 -12.84 0.17
CA LYS A 44 -4.73 -12.28 1.45
C LYS A 44 -3.84 -11.06 1.26
N PHE A 45 -2.92 -11.11 0.30
CA PHE A 45 -2.07 -9.97 -0.02
C PHE A 45 -2.88 -8.79 -0.59
N GLY A 46 -3.78 -9.05 -1.55
CA GLY A 46 -4.65 -8.03 -2.13
C GLY A 46 -5.55 -7.38 -1.07
N ARG A 47 -6.11 -8.18 -0.16
CA ARG A 47 -6.88 -7.68 0.99
C ARG A 47 -6.03 -6.78 1.89
N LEU A 48 -4.83 -7.22 2.25
CA LEU A 48 -3.92 -6.44 3.09
C LEU A 48 -3.57 -5.08 2.43
N LEU A 49 -3.26 -5.06 1.14
CA LEU A 49 -3.03 -3.81 0.41
C LEU A 49 -4.26 -2.89 0.45
N GLY A 50 -5.44 -3.43 0.13
CA GLY A 50 -6.69 -2.66 0.12
C GLY A 50 -7.05 -2.10 1.50
N GLU A 51 -6.95 -2.91 2.55
CA GLU A 51 -7.24 -2.48 3.93
C GLU A 51 -6.30 -1.36 4.38
N ASN A 52 -5.00 -1.46 4.09
CA ASN A 52 -4.05 -0.40 4.41
C ASN A 52 -4.40 0.92 3.69
N LEU A 53 -4.76 0.85 2.41
CA LEU A 53 -5.18 2.04 1.65
C LEU A 53 -6.46 2.67 2.20
N ILE A 54 -7.45 1.84 2.56
CA ILE A 54 -8.73 2.32 3.10
C ILE A 54 -8.48 3.01 4.43
N LEU A 55 -7.82 2.32 5.37
CA LEU A 55 -7.59 2.85 6.72
C LEU A 55 -6.80 4.16 6.73
N ASP A 56 -5.92 4.35 5.75
CA ASP A 56 -5.10 5.55 5.67
C ASP A 56 -5.76 6.75 4.96
N SER A 57 -6.90 6.54 4.30
CA SER A 57 -7.66 7.60 3.62
C SER A 57 -8.97 7.88 4.35
N PRO A 58 -9.15 9.08 4.96
CA PRO A 58 -10.43 9.46 5.58
C PRO A 58 -11.62 9.27 4.63
N GLY A 59 -11.49 9.74 3.38
CA GLY A 59 -12.57 9.62 2.41
C GLY A 59 -12.89 8.17 2.01
N LEU A 60 -11.93 7.26 2.01
CA LEU A 60 -12.21 5.83 1.77
C LEU A 60 -12.85 5.17 2.98
N ARG A 61 -12.44 5.53 4.20
CA ARG A 61 -13.11 5.07 5.42
C ARG A 61 -14.57 5.46 5.45
N ASP A 62 -14.88 6.70 5.07
CA ASP A 62 -16.26 7.20 5.01
C ASP A 62 -17.14 6.36 4.06
N LEU A 63 -16.61 5.89 2.93
CA LEU A 63 -17.36 5.01 2.00
C LEU A 63 -17.82 3.71 2.65
N PHE A 64 -17.07 3.20 3.63
CA PHE A 64 -17.34 1.94 4.33
C PHE A 64 -17.82 2.15 5.77
N SER A 65 -18.06 3.40 6.18
CA SER A 65 -18.46 3.77 7.55
C SER A 65 -17.47 3.28 8.64
N LEU A 66 -16.17 3.43 8.37
CA LEU A 66 -15.05 3.02 9.25
C LEU A 66 -14.42 4.16 10.03
#